data_AF-A0A7J9AX97-F1
#
_entry.id   AF-A0A7J9AX97-F1
#
_cell.length_a   1.000
_cell.length_b   1.000
_cell.length_c   1.000
_cell.angle_alpha   90.00
_cell.angle_beta   90.00
_cell.angle_gamma   90.00
#
_symmetry.space_group_name_H-M   'P 1'
#
loop_
_entity.id
_entity.type
_entity.pdbx_description
1 polymer ?
#
loop_
_entity_poly.entity_id
_entity_poly.type
_entity_poly.pdbx_seq_one_letter_code
_entity_poly.pdbx_strand_id
1 'polypeptide(L)'
;SSIQVQVPTYKSYNLIGNFYTKRIQHRARGILETSTVFQKSNTKFLVNATSGHPLESEPKAYPNTPWNSAKNALDAFYRFSRPHTVIGTALSIISVSLLAVKKLSDISPLFFTGVLEAVVAALFMNIYIVGLNQLSDVEIDKVNKPYLPLASGEYSTLTGIMIVTSFSIMSFWLGWVVGSWPLFWALFVSFVLGTAYSINLPLLRWKRFALVAAMCILAVRAVIVQLAFYLHIQTHVFSRPAVISKPLIFATAFMSFFSVVIALFKDIPDIEGDKIFGIKSYTVRLGQEKVFWTCISLLEMAYGVSILVGATSPYTWSKVI
;
A
#
# COMPACT_ATOMS: atom_id res chain seq x y z
N SER A 1 16.04 55.94 -24.88
CA SER A 1 16.08 55.09 -23.68
C SER A 1 15.98 53.63 -24.07
N SER A 2 17.13 53.01 -24.34
CA SER A 2 17.26 51.59 -24.70
C SER A 2 18.06 50.91 -23.60
N ILE A 3 17.36 50.20 -22.71
CA ILE A 3 17.96 49.54 -21.55
C ILE A 3 18.46 48.15 -21.98
N GLN A 4 19.77 47.97 -21.90
CA GLN A 4 20.47 46.69 -22.10
C GLN A 4 20.12 45.70 -20.99
N VAL A 5 19.91 44.44 -21.39
CA VAL A 5 19.74 43.27 -20.54
C VAL A 5 21.12 42.82 -20.04
N GLN A 6 21.32 42.80 -18.71
CA GLN A 6 22.48 42.20 -18.05
C GLN A 6 22.12 40.80 -17.52
N VAL A 7 22.85 39.78 -17.99
CA VAL A 7 22.79 38.39 -17.52
C VAL A 7 23.75 38.20 -16.35
N PRO A 8 23.34 37.67 -15.18
CA PRO A 8 24.27 37.40 -14.08
C PRO A 8 25.03 36.08 -14.27
N THR A 9 26.31 36.14 -13.91
CA THR A 9 27.37 35.17 -14.20
C THR A 9 27.46 34.05 -13.15
N TYR A 10 27.78 32.87 -13.64
CA TYR A 10 28.02 31.59 -12.95
C TYR A 10 29.28 31.66 -12.05
N LYS A 11 29.17 31.92 -10.73
CA LYS A 11 30.36 31.84 -9.85
C LYS A 11 30.14 31.59 -8.34
N SER A 12 29.04 30.94 -7.93
CA SER A 12 28.73 30.75 -6.50
C SER A 12 28.77 29.30 -5.98
N TYR A 13 29.06 28.30 -6.82
CA TYR A 13 28.98 26.88 -6.42
C TYR A 13 30.31 26.20 -6.02
N ASN A 14 31.46 26.89 -6.09
CA ASN A 14 32.77 26.27 -5.85
C ASN A 14 33.37 26.46 -4.44
N LEU A 15 32.72 27.18 -3.52
CA LEU A 15 33.26 27.34 -2.16
C LEU A 15 32.73 26.31 -1.13
N ILE A 16 31.60 25.65 -1.39
CA ILE A 16 31.00 24.71 -0.42
C ILE A 16 31.54 23.27 -0.62
N GLY A 17 31.92 22.90 -1.84
CA GLY A 17 32.51 21.58 -2.14
C GLY A 17 33.87 21.35 -1.47
N ASN A 18 34.71 22.37 -1.35
CA ASN A 18 36.07 22.23 -0.80
C ASN A 18 36.12 22.04 0.73
N PHE A 19 35.07 22.44 1.47
CA PHE A 19 35.01 22.21 2.92
C PHE A 19 34.59 20.78 3.30
N TYR A 20 33.82 20.10 2.45
CA TYR A 20 33.38 18.73 2.71
C TYR A 20 34.46 17.70 2.39
N THR A 21 35.22 17.88 1.31
CA THR A 21 36.29 16.93 0.91
C THR A 21 37.45 16.90 1.91
N LYS A 22 37.79 18.04 2.53
CA LYS A 22 38.90 18.14 3.48
C LYS A 22 38.61 17.45 4.83
N ARG A 23 37.33 17.29 5.21
CA ARG A 23 36.91 16.68 6.49
C ARG A 23 36.87 15.14 6.43
N ILE A 24 36.70 14.56 5.24
CA ILE A 24 36.71 13.10 5.03
C ILE A 24 38.15 12.57 4.97
N GLN A 25 39.08 13.32 4.39
CA GLN A 25 40.48 12.89 4.26
C GLN A 25 41.23 12.87 5.62
N HIS A 26 40.86 13.74 6.57
CA HIS A 26 41.42 13.72 7.93
C HIS A 26 40.85 12.59 8.82
N ARG A 27 39.69 12.02 8.49
CA ARG A 27 39.09 10.93 9.28
C ARG A 27 39.52 9.53 8.80
N ALA A 28 39.92 9.40 7.53
CA ALA A 28 40.49 8.16 6.99
C ALA A 28 41.95 7.92 7.40
N ARG A 29 42.70 8.98 7.74
CA ARG A 29 44.11 8.87 8.15
C ARG A 29 44.31 8.41 9.60
N GLY A 30 43.27 8.48 10.44
CA GLY A 30 43.31 8.07 11.85
C GLY A 30 42.83 6.64 12.13
N ILE A 31 42.44 5.86 11.12
CA ILE A 31 41.94 4.48 11.27
C ILE A 31 42.92 3.45 10.66
N LEU A 32 43.94 3.91 9.92
CA LEU A 32 44.91 3.04 9.24
C LEU A 32 46.19 2.75 10.06
N GLU A 33 46.38 3.36 11.23
CA GLU A 33 47.59 3.21 12.06
C GLU A 33 47.44 2.25 13.26
N THR A 34 46.29 1.59 13.42
CA THR A 34 46.03 0.74 14.61
C THR A 34 45.83 -0.75 14.29
N SER A 35 46.01 -1.17 13.03
CA SER A 35 45.82 -2.58 12.60
C SER A 35 47.10 -3.30 12.15
N THR A 36 48.28 -2.66 12.25
CA THR A 36 49.57 -3.21 11.78
C THR A 36 50.40 -3.96 12.83
N VAL A 37 49.86 -4.23 14.03
CA VAL A 37 50.63 -4.86 15.13
C VAL A 37 50.27 -6.33 15.41
N PHE A 38 49.26 -6.93 14.76
CA PHE A 38 48.76 -8.26 15.14
C PHE A 38 48.83 -9.37 14.06
N GLN A 39 49.69 -9.25 13.05
CA GLN A 39 49.83 -10.30 12.04
C GLN A 39 51.30 -10.60 11.69
N LYS A 40 52.07 -10.95 12.73
CA LYS A 40 53.43 -11.48 12.60
C LYS A 40 53.54 -12.80 13.35
N SER A 41 52.76 -13.79 12.93
CA SER A 41 52.95 -15.19 13.30
C SER A 41 52.25 -16.08 12.28
N ASN A 42 52.93 -17.12 11.83
CA ASN A 42 52.48 -18.22 10.94
C ASN A 42 52.64 -18.06 9.41
N THR A 43 53.76 -17.49 8.96
CA THR A 43 54.42 -17.96 7.73
C THR A 43 55.16 -19.27 8.01
N LYS A 44 54.45 -20.39 7.96
CA LYS A 44 55.02 -21.75 7.81
C LYS A 44 53.90 -22.72 7.49
N PHE A 45 53.55 -22.83 6.21
CA PHE A 45 53.09 -24.05 5.54
C PHE A 45 52.90 -23.69 4.06
N LEU A 46 54.01 -23.63 3.35
CA LEU A 46 54.04 -23.66 1.89
C LEU A 46 54.16 -25.14 1.50
N VAL A 47 53.08 -25.74 0.99
CA VAL A 47 53.13 -27.04 0.31
C VAL A 47 52.31 -26.94 -0.96
N ASN A 48 52.99 -27.23 -2.08
CA ASN A 48 52.48 -27.30 -3.43
C ASN A 48 51.30 -28.28 -3.57
N ALA A 49 50.24 -27.87 -4.27
CA ALA A 49 49.44 -28.75 -5.11
C ALA A 49 48.89 -27.98 -6.30
N THR A 50 49.27 -28.44 -7.48
CA THR A 50 48.95 -27.96 -8.82
C THR A 50 47.47 -28.13 -9.22
N SER A 51 47.04 -27.25 -10.13
CA SER A 51 45.95 -27.38 -11.11
C SER A 51 44.53 -27.70 -10.61
N GLY A 52 43.72 -26.66 -10.54
CA GLY A 52 42.26 -26.73 -10.63
C GLY A 52 41.74 -25.44 -11.24
N HIS A 53 41.12 -25.53 -12.42
CA HIS A 53 40.37 -24.45 -13.06
C HIS A 53 39.46 -23.73 -12.04
N PRO A 54 39.32 -22.39 -12.07
CA PRO A 54 38.19 -21.75 -11.44
C PRO A 54 36.95 -22.15 -12.25
N LEU A 55 36.07 -22.94 -11.63
CA LEU A 55 34.69 -23.06 -12.06
C LEU A 55 34.06 -21.67 -11.91
N GLU A 56 34.13 -20.87 -12.98
CA GLU A 56 33.09 -19.88 -13.24
C GLU A 56 31.77 -20.65 -13.25
N SER A 57 31.00 -20.50 -12.17
CA SER A 57 29.61 -20.90 -12.17
C SER A 57 28.89 -19.98 -13.14
N GLU A 58 28.80 -20.39 -14.40
CA GLU A 58 27.78 -19.87 -15.31
C GLU A 58 26.43 -19.88 -14.58
N PRO A 59 25.62 -18.81 -14.65
CA PRO A 59 24.25 -18.89 -14.20
C PRO A 59 23.59 -19.94 -15.08
N LYS A 60 23.24 -21.09 -14.49
CA LYS A 60 22.45 -22.13 -15.16
C LYS A 60 21.20 -21.45 -15.71
N ALA A 61 21.20 -21.17 -17.01
CA ALA A 61 20.05 -20.74 -17.74
C ALA A 61 19.11 -21.95 -17.79
N TYR A 62 18.28 -22.09 -16.75
CA TYR A 62 17.14 -22.98 -16.81
C TYR A 62 16.36 -22.59 -18.07
N PRO A 63 15.99 -23.53 -18.95
CA PRO A 63 15.22 -23.20 -20.12
C PRO A 63 13.94 -22.49 -19.66
N ASN A 64 13.81 -21.22 -20.03
CA ASN A 64 12.63 -20.39 -19.78
C ASN A 64 11.48 -20.98 -20.61
N THR A 65 10.88 -22.05 -20.09
CA THR A 65 9.64 -22.56 -20.66
C THR A 65 8.57 -21.46 -20.55
N PRO A 66 7.66 -21.34 -21.53
CA PRO A 66 6.58 -20.36 -21.49
C PRO A 66 5.77 -20.43 -20.18
N TRP A 67 5.65 -21.65 -19.64
CA TRP A 67 5.00 -21.92 -18.35
C TRP A 67 5.72 -21.29 -17.16
N ASN A 68 7.05 -21.40 -17.09
CA ASN A 68 7.83 -20.77 -16.03
C ASN A 68 7.77 -19.24 -16.13
N SER A 69 7.76 -18.70 -17.35
CA SER A 69 7.61 -17.26 -17.58
C SER A 69 6.22 -16.76 -17.13
N ALA A 70 5.16 -17.49 -17.46
CA ALA A 70 3.81 -17.17 -17.01
C ALA A 70 3.66 -17.23 -15.49
N LYS A 71 4.23 -18.25 -14.84
CA LYS A 71 4.26 -18.37 -13.38
C LYS A 71 4.96 -17.18 -12.72
N ASN A 72 6.13 -16.79 -13.22
CA ASN A 72 6.87 -15.65 -12.70
C ASN A 72 6.09 -14.34 -12.88
N ALA A 73 5.45 -14.14 -14.03
CA ALA A 73 4.61 -12.97 -14.28
C ALA A 73 3.40 -12.91 -13.32
N LEU A 74 2.76 -14.06 -13.06
CA LEU A 74 1.65 -14.17 -12.12
C LEU A 74 2.09 -13.90 -10.68
N ASP A 75 3.23 -14.45 -10.26
CA ASP A 75 3.78 -14.21 -8.93
C ASP A 75 4.18 -12.74 -8.72
N ALA A 76 4.83 -12.13 -9.71
CA ALA A 76 5.13 -10.71 -9.71
C ALA A 76 3.85 -9.88 -9.59
N PHE A 77 2.82 -10.21 -10.38
CA PHE A 77 1.55 -9.49 -10.32
C PHE A 77 0.83 -9.70 -8.98
N TYR A 78 0.90 -10.90 -8.41
CA TYR A 78 0.36 -11.22 -7.09
C TYR A 78 1.02 -10.35 -6.01
N ARG A 79 2.36 -10.26 -5.99
CA ARG A 79 3.11 -9.37 -5.08
C ARG A 79 2.77 -7.90 -5.33
N PHE A 80 2.66 -7.47 -6.59
CA PHE A 80 2.29 -6.10 -6.98
C PHE A 80 0.89 -5.71 -6.45
N SER A 81 -0.07 -6.64 -6.52
CA SER A 81 -1.47 -6.40 -6.14
C SER A 81 -1.70 -6.22 -4.64
N ARG A 82 -0.71 -6.54 -3.80
CA ARG A 82 -0.80 -6.55 -2.32
C ARG A 82 -2.02 -7.37 -1.84
N PRO A 83 -1.89 -8.71 -1.78
CA PRO A 83 -3.01 -9.64 -1.60
C PRO A 83 -3.88 -9.37 -0.36
N HIS A 84 -3.26 -8.95 0.74
CA HIS A 84 -3.98 -8.58 1.97
C HIS A 84 -5.02 -7.46 1.73
N THR A 85 -4.72 -6.50 0.86
CA THR A 85 -5.68 -5.43 0.51
C THR A 85 -6.77 -5.91 -0.43
N VAL A 86 -6.45 -6.80 -1.38
CA VAL A 86 -7.40 -7.39 -2.33
C VAL A 86 -8.42 -8.25 -1.59
N ILE A 87 -7.94 -9.16 -0.74
CA ILE A 87 -8.78 -10.04 0.08
C ILE A 87 -9.68 -9.20 1.01
N GLY A 88 -9.09 -8.23 1.72
CA GLY A 88 -9.86 -7.35 2.60
C GLY A 88 -10.95 -6.56 1.86
N THR A 89 -10.65 -6.06 0.65
CA THR A 89 -11.62 -5.33 -0.18
C THR A 89 -12.78 -6.24 -0.61
N ALA A 90 -12.46 -7.43 -1.15
CA ALA A 90 -13.47 -8.38 -1.61
C ALA A 90 -14.39 -8.82 -0.47
N LEU A 91 -13.82 -9.20 0.68
CA LEU A 91 -14.60 -9.60 1.85
C LEU A 91 -15.48 -8.46 2.39
N SER A 92 -14.96 -7.23 2.42
CA SER A 92 -15.74 -6.06 2.87
C SER A 92 -16.94 -5.80 1.96
N ILE A 93 -16.75 -5.86 0.64
CA ILE A 93 -17.83 -5.63 -0.33
C ILE A 93 -18.87 -6.74 -0.27
N ILE A 94 -18.45 -8.00 -0.20
CA ILE A 94 -19.37 -9.14 -0.05
C ILE A 94 -20.17 -9.00 1.26
N SER A 95 -19.49 -8.72 2.37
CA SER A 95 -20.11 -8.55 3.68
C SER A 95 -21.15 -7.42 3.67
N VAL A 96 -20.80 -6.24 3.14
CA VAL A 96 -21.74 -5.12 3.12
C VAL A 96 -22.89 -5.32 2.13
N SER A 97 -22.65 -6.04 1.04
CA SER A 97 -23.69 -6.42 0.08
C SER A 97 -24.75 -7.32 0.73
N LEU A 98 -24.33 -8.25 1.59
CA LEU A 98 -25.24 -9.11 2.35
C LEU A 98 -26.12 -8.31 3.32
N LEU A 99 -25.68 -7.14 3.81
CA LEU A 99 -26.52 -6.29 4.65
C LEU A 99 -27.75 -5.71 3.91
N ALA A 100 -27.73 -5.69 2.57
CA ALA A 100 -28.87 -5.22 1.76
C ALA A 100 -29.93 -6.32 1.54
N VAL A 101 -29.61 -7.58 1.82
CA VAL A 101 -30.53 -8.72 1.72
C VAL A 101 -31.58 -8.65 2.83
N LYS A 102 -32.86 -8.66 2.46
CA LYS A 102 -33.99 -8.62 3.42
C LYS A 102 -34.75 -9.94 3.48
N LYS A 103 -34.75 -10.70 2.39
CA LYS A 103 -35.46 -11.97 2.25
C LYS A 103 -34.58 -12.97 1.52
N LEU A 104 -34.78 -14.27 1.72
CA LEU A 104 -34.01 -15.31 1.02
C LEU A 104 -34.18 -15.25 -0.50
N SER A 105 -35.33 -14.79 -0.99
CA SER A 105 -35.59 -14.56 -2.42
C SER A 105 -34.67 -13.50 -3.05
N ASP A 106 -34.06 -12.63 -2.24
CA ASP A 106 -33.13 -11.61 -2.73
C ASP A 106 -31.80 -12.24 -3.17
N ILE A 107 -31.44 -13.41 -2.61
CA ILE A 107 -30.27 -14.20 -3.01
C ILE A 107 -30.60 -14.89 -4.34
N SER A 108 -30.36 -14.15 -5.41
CA SER A 108 -30.72 -14.50 -6.78
C SER A 108 -29.50 -14.35 -7.70
N PRO A 109 -29.55 -14.88 -8.94
CA PRO A 109 -28.49 -14.63 -9.92
C PRO A 109 -28.18 -13.15 -10.11
N LEU A 110 -29.20 -12.28 -10.05
CA LEU A 110 -29.05 -10.83 -10.13
C LEU A 110 -28.20 -10.26 -8.98
N PHE A 111 -28.41 -10.76 -7.75
CA PHE A 111 -27.58 -10.38 -6.61
C PHE A 111 -26.12 -10.78 -6.82
N PHE A 112 -25.85 -12.01 -7.25
CA PHE A 112 -24.49 -12.47 -7.50
C PHE A 112 -23.80 -11.67 -8.62
N THR A 113 -24.53 -11.35 -9.69
CA THR A 113 -24.01 -10.49 -10.76
C THR A 113 -23.66 -9.10 -10.24
N GLY A 114 -24.55 -8.44 -9.50
CA GLY A 114 -24.27 -7.12 -8.94
C GLY A 114 -23.10 -7.11 -7.94
N VAL A 115 -23.00 -8.12 -7.08
CA VAL A 115 -21.85 -8.28 -6.18
C VAL A 115 -20.56 -8.49 -6.97
N LEU A 116 -20.59 -9.32 -8.02
CA LEU A 116 -19.42 -9.58 -8.86
C LEU A 116 -18.96 -8.32 -9.58
N GLU A 117 -19.88 -7.56 -10.19
CA GLU A 117 -19.61 -6.27 -10.84
C GLU A 117 -18.92 -5.29 -9.88
N ALA A 118 -19.51 -5.13 -8.68
CA ALA A 118 -18.97 -4.29 -7.62
C ALA A 118 -17.57 -4.73 -7.18
N VAL A 119 -17.36 -6.02 -6.90
CA VAL A 119 -16.07 -6.57 -6.47
C VAL A 119 -15.03 -6.36 -7.55
N VAL A 120 -15.29 -6.74 -8.81
CA VAL A 120 -14.32 -6.63 -9.90
C VAL A 120 -13.94 -5.16 -10.13
N ALA A 121 -14.91 -4.25 -10.19
CA ALA A 121 -14.63 -2.83 -10.39
C ALA A 121 -13.78 -2.24 -9.25
N ALA A 122 -14.08 -2.61 -8.00
CA ALA A 122 -13.33 -2.16 -6.84
C ALA A 122 -11.94 -2.77 -6.76
N LEU A 123 -11.76 -4.04 -7.15
CA LEU A 123 -10.45 -4.68 -7.18
C LEU A 123 -9.54 -4.03 -8.23
N PHE A 124 -10.08 -3.64 -9.39
CA PHE A 124 -9.32 -2.86 -10.36
C PHE A 124 -8.87 -1.51 -9.79
N MET A 125 -9.77 -0.79 -9.09
CA MET A 125 -9.40 0.45 -8.42
C MET A 125 -8.38 0.22 -7.30
N ASN A 126 -8.49 -0.87 -6.54
CA ASN A 126 -7.53 -1.21 -5.49
C ASN A 126 -6.14 -1.46 -6.07
N ILE A 127 -6.03 -2.18 -7.19
CA ILE A 127 -4.76 -2.41 -7.91
C ILE A 127 -4.17 -1.09 -8.41
N TYR A 128 -4.99 -0.18 -8.94
CA TYR A 128 -4.57 1.17 -9.28
C TYR A 128 -3.97 1.91 -8.06
N ILE A 129 -4.68 1.94 -6.93
CA ILE A 129 -4.24 2.66 -5.73
C ILE A 129 -2.93 2.10 -5.17
N VAL A 130 -2.83 0.78 -4.99
CA VAL A 130 -1.62 0.15 -4.44
C VAL A 130 -0.44 0.21 -5.40
N GLY A 131 -0.69 0.13 -6.71
CA GLY A 131 0.33 0.27 -7.73
C GLY A 131 0.84 1.70 -7.85
N LEU A 132 -0.05 2.70 -7.81
CA LEU A 132 0.33 4.11 -7.79
C LEU A 132 1.15 4.47 -6.56
N ASN A 133 0.79 3.91 -5.39
CA ASN A 133 1.57 4.10 -4.18
C ASN A 133 2.99 3.54 -4.36
N GLN A 134 3.15 2.33 -4.91
CA GLN A 134 4.46 1.74 -5.18
C GLN A 134 5.28 2.58 -6.17
N LEU A 135 4.68 3.05 -7.28
CA LEU A 135 5.36 3.94 -8.23
C LEU A 135 5.87 5.23 -7.57
N SER A 136 5.14 5.75 -6.59
CA SER A 136 5.48 7.00 -5.90
C SER A 136 6.51 6.82 -4.78
N ASP A 137 6.76 5.59 -4.36
CA ASP A 137 7.57 5.22 -3.19
C ASP A 137 8.66 4.20 -3.51
N VAL A 138 9.05 4.03 -4.78
CA VAL A 138 10.06 3.02 -5.18
C VAL A 138 11.29 3.03 -4.27
N GLU A 139 11.85 4.22 -3.99
CA GLU A 139 13.04 4.34 -3.13
C GLU A 139 12.78 4.05 -1.65
N ILE A 140 11.56 4.28 -1.16
CA ILE A 140 11.16 3.96 0.23
C ILE A 140 10.89 2.45 0.35
N ASP A 141 10.17 1.88 -0.61
CA ASP A 141 9.84 0.46 -0.65
C ASP A 141 11.09 -0.40 -0.93
N LYS A 142 12.17 0.12 -1.53
CA LYS A 142 13.48 -0.57 -1.56
C LYS A 142 14.04 -0.87 -0.17
N VAL A 143 13.74 -0.03 0.82
CA VAL A 143 14.14 -0.23 2.21
C VAL A 143 13.12 -1.12 2.93
N ASN A 144 11.85 -0.72 2.92
CA ASN A 144 10.83 -1.37 3.74
C ASN A 144 10.29 -2.69 3.15
N LYS A 145 10.26 -2.80 1.81
CA LYS A 145 9.56 -3.87 1.07
C LYS A 145 10.34 -4.29 -0.19
N PRO A 146 11.62 -4.71 -0.06
CA PRO A 146 12.50 -4.97 -1.22
C PRO A 146 12.02 -6.09 -2.14
N TYR A 147 11.11 -6.95 -1.67
CA TYR A 147 10.52 -8.04 -2.44
C TYR A 147 9.42 -7.59 -3.44
N LEU A 148 8.97 -6.34 -3.37
CA LEU A 148 7.94 -5.82 -4.27
C LEU A 148 8.50 -5.63 -5.69
N PRO A 149 7.74 -5.95 -6.75
CA PRO A 149 8.27 -5.97 -8.12
C PRO A 149 8.91 -4.66 -8.61
N LEU A 150 8.36 -3.50 -8.21
CA LEU A 150 8.93 -2.21 -8.58
C LEU A 150 10.19 -1.85 -7.75
N ALA A 151 10.22 -2.27 -6.48
CA ALA A 151 11.36 -2.02 -5.60
C ALA A 151 12.55 -2.94 -5.92
N SER A 152 12.28 -4.21 -6.23
CA SER A 152 13.27 -5.20 -6.64
C SER A 152 13.84 -4.96 -8.04
N GLY A 153 13.15 -4.16 -8.87
CA GLY A 153 13.49 -3.93 -10.28
C GLY A 153 12.99 -5.02 -11.23
N GLU A 154 12.20 -5.99 -10.75
CA GLU A 154 11.55 -7.01 -11.57
C GLU A 154 10.55 -6.38 -12.56
N TYR A 155 9.86 -5.31 -12.14
CA TYR A 155 9.08 -4.45 -13.01
C TYR A 155 9.82 -3.14 -13.28
N SER A 156 9.85 -2.75 -14.55
CA SER A 156 10.26 -1.39 -14.92
C SER A 156 9.20 -0.37 -14.46
N THR A 157 9.61 0.87 -14.24
CA THR A 157 8.68 1.98 -13.95
C THR A 157 7.62 2.13 -15.03
N LEU A 158 7.99 1.94 -16.31
CA LEU A 158 7.05 1.98 -17.43
C LEU A 158 6.00 0.88 -17.32
N THR A 159 6.41 -0.35 -16.99
CA THR A 159 5.50 -1.48 -16.75
C THR A 159 4.53 -1.17 -15.62
N GLY A 160 5.02 -0.62 -14.51
CA GLY A 160 4.16 -0.20 -13.40
C GLY A 160 3.15 0.87 -13.83
N ILE A 161 3.57 1.88 -14.59
CA ILE A 161 2.67 2.92 -15.11
C ILE A 161 1.60 2.29 -16.00
N MET A 162 1.96 1.43 -16.96
CA MET A 162 1.02 0.77 -17.86
C MET A 162 -0.02 -0.05 -17.09
N ILE A 163 0.40 -0.82 -16.08
CA ILE A 163 -0.51 -1.59 -15.23
C ILE A 163 -1.48 -0.63 -14.53
N VAL A 164 -0.97 0.36 -13.79
CA VAL A 164 -1.77 1.30 -13.01
C VAL A 164 -2.78 2.04 -13.90
N THR A 165 -2.36 2.57 -15.05
CA THR A 165 -3.26 3.26 -15.99
C THR A 165 -4.31 2.33 -16.56
N SER A 166 -3.93 1.11 -16.94
CA SER A 166 -4.88 0.12 -17.51
C SER A 166 -5.95 -0.26 -16.49
N PHE A 167 -5.56 -0.58 -15.25
CA PHE A 167 -6.51 -0.93 -14.18
C PHE A 167 -7.42 0.23 -13.80
N SER A 168 -6.92 1.47 -13.83
CA SER A 168 -7.77 2.66 -13.65
C SER A 168 -8.83 2.79 -14.74
N ILE A 169 -8.43 2.65 -16.01
CA ILE A 169 -9.35 2.71 -17.16
C ILE A 169 -10.39 1.60 -17.07
N MET A 170 -9.96 0.35 -16.82
CA MET A 170 -10.87 -0.79 -16.69
C MET A 170 -11.86 -0.62 -15.54
N SER A 171 -11.42 -0.06 -14.41
CA SER A 171 -12.30 0.22 -13.27
C SER A 171 -13.39 1.23 -13.62
N PHE A 172 -13.03 2.36 -14.22
CA PHE A 172 -14.00 3.38 -14.64
C PHE A 172 -14.89 2.91 -15.79
N TRP A 173 -14.33 2.19 -16.75
CA TRP A 173 -15.10 1.59 -17.84
C TRP A 173 -16.18 0.66 -17.29
N LEU A 174 -15.82 -0.25 -16.37
CA LEU A 174 -16.80 -1.15 -15.75
C LEU A 174 -17.82 -0.38 -14.91
N GLY A 175 -17.38 0.59 -14.10
CA GLY A 175 -18.27 1.45 -13.32
C GLY A 175 -19.27 2.23 -14.18
N TRP A 176 -18.86 2.65 -15.37
CA TRP A 176 -19.73 3.32 -16.34
C TRP A 176 -20.71 2.36 -17.01
N VAL A 177 -20.24 1.21 -17.50
CA VAL A 177 -21.07 0.19 -18.17
C VAL A 177 -22.13 -0.38 -17.22
N VAL A 178 -21.80 -0.57 -15.94
CA VAL A 178 -22.75 -1.05 -14.92
C VAL A 178 -23.86 -0.01 -14.69
N GLY A 179 -23.61 1.28 -14.88
CA GLY A 179 -24.65 2.33 -14.75
C GLY A 179 -25.07 2.66 -13.30
N SER A 180 -24.39 2.11 -12.30
CA SER A 180 -24.69 2.36 -10.89
C SER A 180 -23.95 3.61 -10.37
N TRP A 181 -24.68 4.71 -10.13
CA TRP A 181 -24.12 5.93 -9.54
C TRP A 181 -23.37 5.73 -8.21
N PRO A 182 -23.86 4.97 -7.20
CA PRO A 182 -23.11 4.74 -5.97
C PRO A 182 -21.74 4.11 -6.21
N LEU A 183 -21.69 3.05 -7.03
CA LEU A 183 -20.46 2.40 -7.47
C LEU A 183 -19.53 3.39 -8.19
N PHE A 184 -20.02 4.12 -9.20
CA PHE A 184 -19.19 5.07 -9.94
C PHE A 184 -18.56 6.14 -9.03
N TRP A 185 -19.35 6.73 -8.13
CA TRP A 185 -18.83 7.72 -7.16
C TRP A 185 -17.83 7.11 -6.18
N ALA A 186 -18.02 5.86 -5.76
CA ALA A 186 -17.03 5.17 -4.93
C ALA A 186 -15.68 5.03 -5.65
N LEU A 187 -15.70 4.62 -6.92
CA LEU A 187 -14.50 4.50 -7.74
C LEU A 187 -13.84 5.87 -7.96
N PHE A 188 -14.63 6.89 -8.30
CA PHE A 188 -14.14 8.24 -8.53
C PHE A 188 -13.50 8.85 -7.29
N VAL A 189 -14.17 8.82 -6.14
CA VAL A 189 -13.61 9.38 -4.90
C VAL A 189 -12.39 8.57 -4.46
N SER A 190 -12.41 7.25 -4.58
CA SER A 190 -11.25 6.40 -4.26
C SER A 190 -10.05 6.70 -5.16
N PHE A 191 -10.29 6.98 -6.45
CA PHE A 191 -9.26 7.41 -7.40
C PHE A 191 -8.64 8.74 -6.96
N VAL A 192 -9.46 9.76 -6.68
CA VAL A 192 -8.98 11.08 -6.23
C VAL A 192 -8.19 10.97 -4.93
N LEU A 193 -8.72 10.25 -3.94
CA LEU A 193 -8.04 10.05 -2.65
C LEU A 193 -6.74 9.26 -2.81
N GLY A 194 -6.73 8.17 -3.58
CA GLY A 194 -5.53 7.37 -3.84
C GLY A 194 -4.44 8.16 -4.58
N THR A 195 -4.85 9.00 -5.53
CA THR A 195 -3.98 9.93 -6.28
C THR A 195 -3.37 10.96 -5.36
N ALA A 196 -4.21 11.69 -4.61
CA ALA A 196 -3.78 12.75 -3.70
C ALA A 196 -2.94 12.22 -2.54
N TYR A 197 -3.20 10.98 -2.11
CA TYR A 197 -2.41 10.27 -1.11
C TYR A 197 -0.99 9.98 -1.61
N SER A 198 -0.83 9.57 -2.86
CA SER A 198 0.42 8.97 -3.37
C SER A 198 1.34 9.95 -4.10
N ILE A 199 0.79 10.75 -5.01
CA ILE A 199 1.57 11.52 -6.00
C ILE A 199 2.40 12.63 -5.34
N ASN A 200 3.68 12.73 -5.71
CA ASN A 200 4.61 13.74 -5.21
C ASN A 200 4.53 15.07 -5.98
N LEU A 201 3.39 15.75 -5.91
CA LEU A 201 3.21 17.11 -6.43
C LEU A 201 2.88 18.11 -5.31
N PRO A 202 3.09 19.42 -5.51
CA PRO A 202 2.64 20.44 -4.56
C PRO A 202 1.15 20.25 -4.22
N LEU A 203 0.78 20.37 -2.95
CA LEU A 203 -0.57 20.13 -2.40
C LEU A 203 -1.07 18.66 -2.39
N LEU A 204 -0.35 17.74 -3.03
CA LEU A 204 -0.61 16.29 -2.98
C LEU A 204 0.39 15.60 -2.03
N ARG A 205 0.45 14.27 -2.05
CA ARG A 205 1.22 13.42 -1.14
C ARG A 205 0.76 13.52 0.31
N TRP A 206 -0.55 13.46 0.51
CA TRP A 206 -1.20 13.57 1.82
C TRP A 206 -0.72 12.55 2.85
N LYS A 207 -0.15 11.42 2.40
CA LYS A 207 0.48 10.43 3.29
C LYS A 207 1.64 10.98 4.13
N ARG A 208 2.23 12.13 3.76
CA ARG A 208 3.25 12.82 4.59
C ARG A 208 2.69 13.29 5.93
N PHE A 209 1.39 13.56 6.01
CA PHE A 209 0.73 14.01 7.23
C PHE A 209 -0.07 12.84 7.82
N ALA A 210 0.35 12.34 8.97
CA ALA A 210 -0.23 11.15 9.60
C ALA A 210 -1.77 11.24 9.76
N LEU A 211 -2.29 12.40 10.18
CA LEU A 211 -3.73 12.61 10.33
C LEU A 211 -4.46 12.55 8.98
N VAL A 212 -3.94 13.20 7.94
CA VAL A 212 -4.58 13.19 6.61
C VAL A 212 -4.50 11.79 5.99
N ALA A 213 -3.39 11.08 6.18
CA ALA A 213 -3.23 9.68 5.78
C ALA A 213 -4.29 8.78 6.43
N ALA A 214 -4.49 8.90 7.74
CA ALA A 214 -5.50 8.14 8.48
C ALA A 214 -6.92 8.50 8.01
N MET A 215 -7.21 9.79 7.79
CA MET A 215 -8.50 10.24 7.27
C MET A 215 -8.79 9.71 5.86
N CYS A 216 -7.79 9.60 4.99
CA CYS A 216 -7.96 8.98 3.66
C CYS A 216 -8.34 7.51 3.77
N ILE A 217 -7.64 6.76 4.63
CA ILE A 217 -7.90 5.34 4.86
C ILE A 217 -9.31 5.15 5.42
N LEU A 218 -9.68 5.94 6.43
CA LEU A 218 -11.02 5.92 7.01
C LEU A 218 -12.08 6.25 5.96
N ALA A 219 -11.91 7.34 5.20
CA ALA A 219 -12.88 7.73 4.18
C ALA A 219 -13.12 6.62 3.16
N VAL A 220 -12.04 5.99 2.65
CA VAL A 220 -12.17 4.88 1.69
C VAL A 220 -12.73 3.62 2.33
N ARG A 221 -12.09 3.12 3.40
CA ARG A 221 -12.36 1.79 3.97
C ARG A 221 -13.60 1.76 4.86
N ALA A 222 -13.85 2.80 5.64
CA ALA A 222 -14.94 2.82 6.58
C ALA A 222 -16.23 3.43 6.02
N VAL A 223 -16.11 4.45 5.18
CA VAL A 223 -17.29 5.22 4.72
C VAL A 223 -17.68 4.82 3.30
N ILE A 224 -16.79 5.00 2.33
CA ILE A 224 -17.10 4.78 0.91
C ILE A 224 -17.42 3.31 0.67
N VAL A 225 -16.54 2.38 1.10
CA VAL A 225 -16.77 0.95 0.90
C VAL A 225 -18.08 0.50 1.56
N GLN A 226 -18.40 1.02 2.75
CA GLN A 226 -19.61 0.59 3.43
C GLN A 226 -20.87 1.18 2.79
N LEU A 227 -20.93 2.50 2.61
CA LEU A 227 -22.13 3.16 2.11
C LEU A 227 -22.37 2.88 0.63
N ALA A 228 -21.36 3.06 -0.22
CA ALA A 228 -21.58 3.05 -1.66
C ALA A 228 -21.89 1.66 -2.21
N PHE A 229 -21.26 0.61 -1.68
CA PHE A 229 -21.49 -0.76 -2.13
C PHE A 229 -22.79 -1.32 -1.56
N TYR A 230 -23.15 -0.96 -0.33
CA TYR A 230 -24.51 -1.20 0.17
C TYR A 230 -25.56 -0.55 -0.73
N LEU A 231 -25.36 0.74 -1.06
CA LEU A 231 -26.29 1.49 -1.90
C LEU A 231 -26.33 0.94 -3.32
N HIS A 232 -25.21 0.47 -3.88
CA HIS A 232 -25.18 -0.23 -5.16
C HIS A 232 -26.15 -1.43 -5.15
N ILE A 233 -26.07 -2.32 -4.16
CA ILE A 233 -27.00 -3.46 -4.08
C ILE A 233 -28.43 -2.98 -3.82
N GLN A 234 -28.62 -2.04 -2.91
CA GLN A 234 -29.94 -1.55 -2.51
C GLN A 234 -30.67 -0.87 -3.67
N THR A 235 -30.04 0.10 -4.35
CA THR A 235 -30.70 0.95 -5.33
C THR A 235 -30.58 0.46 -6.76
N HIS A 236 -29.44 -0.13 -7.14
CA HIS A 236 -29.22 -0.58 -8.50
C HIS A 236 -29.70 -2.02 -8.68
N VAL A 237 -29.20 -2.95 -7.87
CA VAL A 237 -29.51 -4.39 -8.02
C VAL A 237 -30.95 -4.69 -7.62
N PHE A 238 -31.40 -4.19 -6.47
CA PHE A 238 -32.76 -4.45 -5.99
C PHE A 238 -33.79 -3.38 -6.38
N SER A 239 -33.36 -2.27 -7.00
CA SER A 239 -34.25 -1.14 -7.35
C SER A 239 -35.07 -0.62 -6.15
N ARG A 240 -34.49 -0.66 -4.95
CA ARG A 240 -35.12 -0.20 -3.70
C ARG A 240 -34.70 1.23 -3.39
N PRO A 241 -35.50 1.99 -2.62
CA PRO A 241 -35.09 3.30 -2.14
C PRO A 241 -33.82 3.21 -1.28
N ALA A 242 -32.98 4.25 -1.38
CA ALA A 242 -31.79 4.42 -0.58
C ALA A 242 -32.17 4.62 0.90
N VAL A 243 -32.05 3.55 1.69
CA VAL A 243 -32.36 3.57 3.12
C VAL A 243 -31.13 3.10 3.87
N ILE A 244 -30.64 3.92 4.79
CA ILE A 244 -29.53 3.57 5.68
C ILE A 244 -30.07 2.63 6.77
N SER A 245 -29.62 1.38 6.77
CA SER A 245 -30.05 0.39 7.75
C SER A 245 -29.24 0.49 9.06
N LYS A 246 -29.82 0.07 10.20
CA LYS A 246 -29.09 0.01 11.47
C LYS A 246 -27.83 -0.88 11.38
N PRO A 247 -27.85 -2.06 10.73
CA PRO A 247 -26.65 -2.86 10.50
C PRO A 247 -25.57 -2.12 9.70
N LEU A 248 -25.95 -1.32 8.70
CA LEU A 248 -25.00 -0.50 7.94
C LEU A 248 -24.33 0.57 8.79
N ILE A 249 -25.10 1.27 9.64
CA ILE A 249 -24.55 2.27 10.57
C ILE A 249 -23.55 1.60 11.51
N PHE A 250 -23.93 0.46 12.09
CA PHE A 250 -23.05 -0.32 12.96
C PHE A 250 -21.77 -0.74 12.25
N ALA A 251 -21.89 -1.32 11.04
CA ALA A 251 -20.74 -1.75 10.25
C ALA A 251 -19.82 -0.58 9.86
N THR A 252 -20.39 0.59 9.53
CA THR A 252 -19.65 1.82 9.22
C THR A 252 -18.89 2.33 10.45
N ALA A 253 -19.53 2.33 11.63
CA ALA A 253 -18.89 2.73 12.87
C ALA A 253 -17.76 1.77 13.25
N PHE A 254 -18.00 0.45 13.20
CA PHE A 254 -16.99 -0.56 13.46
C PHE A 254 -15.79 -0.41 12.52
N MET A 255 -16.05 -0.30 11.21
CA MET A 255 -14.99 -0.11 10.22
C MET A 255 -14.24 1.22 10.37
N SER A 256 -14.86 2.24 10.97
CA SER A 256 -14.17 3.51 11.26
C SER A 256 -13.08 3.32 12.32
N PHE A 257 -13.38 2.63 13.41
CA PHE A 257 -12.38 2.26 14.42
C PHE A 257 -11.32 1.31 13.84
N PHE A 258 -11.76 0.30 13.10
CA PHE A 258 -10.86 -0.66 12.45
C PHE A 258 -9.91 0.02 11.44
N SER A 259 -10.38 1.06 10.74
CA SER A 259 -9.56 1.82 9.79
C SER A 259 -8.45 2.63 10.46
N VAL A 260 -8.68 3.16 11.66
CA VAL A 260 -7.63 3.80 12.47
C VAL A 260 -6.55 2.77 12.82
N VAL A 261 -6.96 1.58 13.24
CA VAL A 261 -6.04 0.48 13.54
C VAL A 261 -5.22 0.09 12.30
N ILE A 262 -5.85 -0.06 11.13
CA ILE A 262 -5.13 -0.33 9.86
C ILE A 262 -4.11 0.77 9.57
N ALA A 263 -4.50 2.04 9.76
CA ALA A 263 -3.62 3.18 9.50
C ALA A 263 -2.38 3.18 10.40
N LEU A 264 -2.49 2.68 11.64
CA LEU A 264 -1.36 2.53 12.55
C LEU A 264 -0.53 1.28 12.26
N PHE A 265 -1.17 0.12 12.04
CA PHE A 265 -0.48 -1.15 11.78
C PHE A 265 0.36 -1.11 10.52
N LYS A 266 -0.10 -0.42 9.46
CA LYS A 266 0.65 -0.32 8.20
C LYS A 266 2.01 0.37 8.38
N ASP A 267 2.11 1.30 9.35
CA ASP A 267 3.31 2.11 9.60
C ASP A 267 4.32 1.38 10.50
N ILE A 268 3.93 0.27 11.13
CA ILE A 268 4.82 -0.53 11.98
C ILE A 268 6.02 -1.09 11.20
N PRO A 269 5.83 -1.86 10.11
CA PRO A 269 6.94 -2.40 9.33
C PRO A 269 7.70 -1.32 8.53
N ASP A 270 7.12 -0.12 8.40
CA ASP A 270 7.66 0.94 7.53
C ASP A 270 8.60 1.92 8.26
N ILE A 271 8.89 1.70 9.55
CA ILE A 271 9.60 2.63 10.44
C ILE A 271 10.99 3.05 9.93
N GLU A 272 11.76 2.14 9.34
CA GLU A 272 13.13 2.41 8.90
C GLU A 272 13.15 3.36 7.70
N GLY A 273 12.38 3.03 6.65
CA GLY A 273 12.19 3.88 5.49
C GLY A 273 11.56 5.23 5.87
N ASP A 274 10.55 5.24 6.73
CA ASP A 274 9.95 6.49 7.20
C ASP A 274 10.98 7.41 7.87
N LYS A 275 11.85 6.85 8.71
CA LYS A 275 12.90 7.61 9.40
C LYS A 275 13.94 8.18 8.42
N ILE A 276 14.38 7.39 7.44
CA ILE A 276 15.36 7.82 6.43
C ILE A 276 14.80 8.95 5.56
N PHE A 277 13.53 8.85 5.18
CA PHE A 277 12.88 9.82 4.28
C PHE A 277 12.15 10.96 5.04
N GLY A 278 12.33 11.06 6.36
CA GLY A 278 11.84 12.16 7.18
C GLY A 278 10.32 12.17 7.41
N ILE A 279 9.65 11.03 7.23
CA ILE A 279 8.22 10.86 7.51
C ILE A 279 8.03 10.70 9.02
N LYS A 280 7.26 11.62 9.62
CA LYS A 280 7.03 11.64 11.07
C LYS A 280 5.77 10.87 11.46
N SER A 281 5.70 9.57 11.10
CA SER A 281 4.60 8.67 11.47
C SER A 281 4.52 8.44 12.98
N TYR A 282 3.39 7.92 13.47
CA TYR A 282 3.20 7.65 14.90
C TYR A 282 4.21 6.60 15.40
N THR A 283 4.48 5.57 14.59
CA THR A 283 5.48 4.53 14.87
C THR A 283 6.88 5.12 15.05
N VAL A 284 7.29 6.07 14.20
CA VAL A 284 8.59 6.75 14.32
C VAL A 284 8.69 7.57 15.61
N ARG A 285 7.59 8.17 16.07
CA ARG A 285 7.58 9.03 17.27
C ARG A 285 7.50 8.27 18.59
N LEU A 286 6.67 7.22 18.65
CA LEU A 286 6.36 6.50 19.89
C LEU A 286 7.13 5.17 20.02
N GLY A 287 7.65 4.64 18.91
CA GLY A 287 8.28 3.33 18.83
C GLY A 287 7.30 2.22 18.44
N GLN A 288 7.84 1.20 17.78
CA GLN A 288 7.10 0.07 17.22
C GLN A 288 6.30 -0.70 18.27
N GLU A 289 6.91 -1.05 19.41
CA GLU A 289 6.26 -1.87 20.46
C GLU A 289 5.03 -1.18 21.05
N LYS A 290 5.13 0.12 21.36
CA LYS A 290 4.02 0.89 21.94
C LYS A 290 2.86 1.00 20.96
N VAL A 291 3.15 1.27 19.68
CA VAL A 291 2.12 1.36 18.65
C VAL A 291 1.46 -0.01 18.42
N PHE A 292 2.24 -1.09 18.39
CA PHE A 292 1.72 -2.45 18.28
C PHE A 292 0.68 -2.76 19.38
N TRP A 293 1.06 -2.58 20.65
CA TRP A 293 0.14 -2.83 21.77
C TRP A 293 -1.07 -1.89 21.79
N THR A 294 -0.87 -0.62 21.41
CA THR A 294 -1.99 0.32 21.25
C THR A 294 -2.99 -0.18 20.21
N CYS A 295 -2.52 -0.70 19.08
CA CYS A 295 -3.40 -1.26 18.06
C CYS A 295 -4.15 -2.51 18.55
N ILE A 296 -3.49 -3.40 19.31
CA ILE A 296 -4.12 -4.57 19.92
C ILE A 296 -5.23 -4.14 20.89
N SER A 297 -4.95 -3.21 21.81
CA SER A 297 -5.96 -2.70 22.74
C SER A 297 -7.13 -2.02 22.03
N LEU A 298 -6.87 -1.26 20.95
CA LEU A 298 -7.93 -0.65 20.13
C LEU A 298 -8.82 -1.71 19.46
N LEU A 299 -8.23 -2.81 18.96
CA LEU A 299 -9.00 -3.93 18.40
C LEU A 299 -9.84 -4.63 19.45
N GLU A 300 -9.26 -4.95 20.61
CA GLU A 300 -9.97 -5.58 21.72
C GLU A 300 -11.17 -4.74 22.17
N MET A 301 -10.98 -3.42 22.30
CA MET A 301 -12.09 -2.50 22.60
C MET A 301 -13.16 -2.50 21.50
N ALA A 302 -12.77 -2.46 20.22
CA ALA A 302 -13.74 -2.45 19.12
C ALA A 302 -14.57 -3.75 19.07
N TYR A 303 -13.95 -4.91 19.29
CA TYR A 303 -14.64 -6.18 19.38
C TYR A 303 -15.48 -6.28 20.66
N GLY A 304 -14.97 -5.85 21.81
CA GLY A 304 -15.71 -5.84 23.08
C GLY A 304 -16.99 -4.99 23.00
N VAL A 305 -16.90 -3.79 22.41
CA VAL A 305 -18.07 -2.94 22.16
C VAL A 305 -19.05 -3.63 21.20
N SER A 306 -18.55 -4.29 20.15
CA SER A 306 -19.38 -5.02 19.20
C SER A 306 -20.16 -6.17 19.85
N ILE A 307 -19.50 -6.95 20.71
CA ILE A 307 -20.13 -8.04 21.47
C ILE A 307 -21.20 -7.48 22.41
N LEU A 308 -20.93 -6.36 23.11
CA LEU A 308 -21.92 -5.71 23.98
C LEU A 308 -23.15 -5.22 23.21
N VAL A 309 -22.95 -4.65 22.03
CA VAL A 309 -24.04 -4.24 21.13
C VAL A 309 -24.84 -5.46 20.65
N GLY A 310 -24.17 -6.57 20.31
CA GLY A 310 -24.82 -7.84 19.98
C GLY A 310 -25.68 -8.38 21.12
N ALA A 311 -25.13 -8.43 22.34
CA ALA A 311 -25.80 -8.91 23.53
C ALA A 311 -27.06 -8.08 23.90
N THR A 312 -27.05 -6.78 23.60
CA THR A 312 -28.17 -5.85 23.84
C THR A 312 -29.16 -5.78 22.67
N SER A 313 -28.89 -6.46 21.55
CA SER A 313 -29.75 -6.49 20.37
C SER A 313 -31.10 -7.17 20.66
N PRO A 314 -32.22 -6.72 20.07
CA PRO A 314 -33.50 -7.42 20.21
C PRO A 314 -33.54 -8.77 19.46
N TYR A 315 -32.57 -9.03 18.56
CA TYR A 315 -32.53 -10.23 17.74
C TYR A 315 -31.73 -11.35 18.42
N THR A 316 -32.35 -12.52 18.62
CA THR A 316 -31.71 -13.69 19.24
C THR A 316 -30.42 -14.10 18.54
N TRP A 317 -30.40 -14.05 17.21
CA TRP A 317 -29.20 -14.38 16.42
C TRP A 317 -28.01 -13.48 16.76
N SER A 318 -28.24 -12.18 16.97
CA SER A 318 -27.19 -11.23 17.36
C SER A 318 -26.70 -11.39 18.80
N LYS A 319 -27.45 -12.09 19.66
CA LYS A 319 -27.05 -12.37 21.05
C LYS A 319 -26.22 -13.64 21.20
N VAL A 320 -26.38 -14.58 20.27
CA VAL A 320 -25.78 -15.92 20.31
C VAL A 320 -24.42 -15.95 19.60
N ILE A 321 -24.20 -15.05 18.64
CA ILE A 321 -22.92 -14.79 17.96
C ILE A 321 -22.13 -13.76 18.75
#